data_AF-D1YKQ1-F1
#
_entry.id   AF-D1YKQ1-F1
#
_cell.length_a   1.000
_cell.length_b   1.000
_cell.length_c   1.000
_cell.angle_alpha   90.00
_cell.angle_beta   90.00
_cell.angle_gamma   90.00
#
_symmetry.space_group_name_H-M   'P 1'
#
loop_
_entity.id
_entity.type
_entity.pdbx_description
1 polymer ?
#
loop_
_entity_poly.entity_id
_entity_poly.type
_entity_poly.pdbx_seq_one_letter_code
_entity_poly.pdbx_strand_id
1 'polypeptide(L)'
;MSRDLQNLISDIFNSMVFIILGLMMVRISRNKLFNGDLAKWIIVGIIVYLANLLVRYLYGRLIIRYDRRESIVFSLGGIHGAVTLALALTISVDFLGSQSYNLVIMSEAVLIILSMLVPIIVFQFILPHNVSDEEAHIVMDKIRSEMVKRALVVVHKMYLPQRVKRHVIYTLLNQKRVVKTREYMRVLLKTIDQPNLSKSEQYLQRLAFFRAFAIEREYLEMIGQKESKYRTYILNLYNDVLLAESLIIEPEDE
;
A
#
# COMPACT_ATOMS: atom_id res chain seq x y z
N MET A 1 -10.34 -8.86 -19.12
CA MET A 1 -11.71 -9.24 -19.52
C MET A 1 -12.26 -10.41 -18.70
N SER A 2 -11.71 -11.63 -18.74
CA SER A 2 -12.27 -12.75 -17.95
C SER A 2 -12.14 -12.59 -16.42
N ARG A 3 -11.06 -11.98 -15.91
CA ARG A 3 -10.88 -11.70 -14.47
C ARG A 3 -11.84 -10.61 -13.97
N ASP A 4 -12.08 -9.59 -14.77
CA ASP A 4 -12.98 -8.49 -14.42
C ASP A 4 -14.43 -9.00 -14.32
N LEU A 5 -14.83 -9.90 -15.24
CA LEU A 5 -16.12 -10.57 -15.18
C LEU A 5 -16.24 -11.49 -13.95
N GLN A 6 -15.19 -12.25 -13.61
CA GLN A 6 -15.19 -13.10 -12.41
C GLN A 6 -15.32 -12.28 -11.12
N ASN A 7 -14.60 -11.17 -11.02
CA ASN A 7 -14.69 -10.27 -9.87
C ASN A 7 -16.09 -9.65 -9.78
N LEU A 8 -16.63 -9.14 -10.89
CA LEU A 8 -17.96 -8.56 -10.93
C LEU A 8 -19.04 -9.58 -10.52
N ILE A 9 -18.97 -10.81 -11.02
CA ILE A 9 -19.87 -11.89 -10.63
C ILE A 9 -19.74 -12.18 -9.13
N SER A 10 -18.52 -12.31 -8.61
CA SER A 10 -18.27 -12.54 -7.19
C SER A 10 -18.83 -11.41 -6.32
N ASP A 11 -18.69 -10.16 -6.74
CA ASP A 11 -19.18 -8.99 -6.02
C ASP A 11 -20.72 -8.96 -5.98
N ILE A 12 -21.38 -9.30 -7.10
CA ILE A 12 -22.84 -9.42 -7.15
C ILE A 12 -23.33 -10.52 -6.21
N PHE A 13 -22.73 -11.71 -6.27
CA PHE A 13 -23.14 -12.83 -5.40
C PHE A 13 -22.92 -12.51 -3.92
N ASN A 14 -21.76 -11.95 -3.57
CA ASN A 14 -21.49 -11.53 -2.19
C ASN A 14 -22.54 -10.52 -1.72
N SER A 15 -22.85 -9.52 -2.54
CA SER A 15 -23.85 -8.50 -2.22
C SER A 15 -25.26 -9.09 -2.05
N MET A 16 -25.68 -10.01 -2.94
CA MET A 16 -26.97 -10.70 -2.83
C MET A 16 -27.08 -11.48 -1.51
N VAL A 17 -26.03 -12.19 -1.12
CA VAL A 17 -26.04 -12.99 0.11
C VAL A 17 -26.19 -12.10 1.35
N PHE A 18 -25.52 -10.94 1.38
CA PHE A 18 -25.72 -9.96 2.46
C PHE A 18 -27.13 -9.34 2.47
N ILE A 19 -27.73 -9.08 1.30
CA ILE A 19 -29.10 -8.59 1.21
C ILE A 19 -30.09 -9.64 1.76
N ILE A 20 -29.92 -10.91 1.37
CA ILE A 20 -30.74 -12.03 1.86
C ILE A 20 -30.62 -12.15 3.39
N LEU A 21 -29.40 -12.05 3.93
CA LEU A 21 -29.16 -12.05 5.37
C LEU A 21 -29.95 -10.95 6.07
N GLY A 22 -29.85 -9.72 5.57
CA GLY A 22 -30.55 -8.56 6.13
C GLY A 22 -32.06 -8.75 6.11
N LEU A 23 -32.62 -9.21 4.99
CA LEU A 23 -34.06 -9.51 4.86
C LEU A 23 -34.52 -10.60 5.83
N MET A 24 -33.74 -11.68 5.97
CA MET A 24 -34.02 -12.76 6.91
C MET A 24 -33.97 -12.29 8.36
N MET A 25 -32.97 -11.49 8.72
CA MET A 25 -32.82 -10.92 10.06
C MET A 25 -34.04 -10.06 10.41
N VAL A 26 -34.49 -9.18 9.50
CA VAL A 26 -35.69 -8.36 9.70
C VAL A 26 -36.94 -9.23 9.82
N ARG A 27 -37.10 -10.24 8.95
CA ARG A 27 -38.26 -11.14 8.96
C ARG A 27 -38.35 -11.95 10.26
N ILE A 28 -37.25 -12.56 10.69
CA ILE A 28 -37.19 -13.37 11.91
C ILE A 28 -37.38 -12.48 13.14
N SER A 29 -36.76 -11.29 13.15
CA SER A 29 -36.88 -10.32 14.23
C SER A 29 -38.33 -9.86 14.40
N ARG A 30 -39.01 -9.44 13.33
CA ARG A 30 -40.44 -9.02 13.39
C ARG A 30 -41.37 -10.10 13.93
N ASN A 31 -41.08 -11.38 13.64
CA ASN A 31 -41.89 -12.50 14.08
C ASN A 31 -41.58 -12.96 15.53
N LYS A 32 -40.46 -12.54 16.12
CA LYS A 32 -39.99 -13.02 17.44
C LYS A 32 -39.58 -11.94 18.45
N LEU A 33 -39.65 -10.65 18.08
CA LEU A 33 -39.23 -9.49 18.89
C LEU A 33 -39.89 -9.40 20.29
N PHE A 34 -40.95 -10.14 20.56
CA PHE A 34 -41.70 -10.07 21.83
C PHE A 34 -41.40 -11.18 22.86
N ASN A 35 -40.59 -12.21 22.56
CA ASN A 35 -40.50 -13.43 23.41
C ASN A 35 -39.14 -13.70 24.09
N GLY A 36 -38.23 -12.73 24.23
CA GLY A 36 -37.01 -12.89 25.04
C GLY A 36 -35.91 -13.80 24.44
N ASP A 37 -36.15 -14.42 23.28
CA ASP A 37 -35.13 -15.20 22.55
C ASP A 37 -34.00 -14.33 21.97
N LEU A 38 -34.10 -13.00 22.09
CA LEU A 38 -33.13 -12.05 21.55
C LEU A 38 -31.74 -12.14 22.21
N ALA A 39 -31.65 -12.52 23.48
CA ALA A 39 -30.35 -12.67 24.12
C ALA A 39 -29.64 -13.95 23.65
N LYS A 40 -30.41 -15.02 23.35
CA LYS A 40 -29.86 -16.35 23.07
C LYS A 40 -29.06 -16.40 21.78
N TRP A 41 -29.62 -15.95 20.65
CA TRP A 41 -28.91 -15.93 19.36
C TRP A 41 -27.65 -15.05 19.38
N ILE A 42 -27.67 -13.91 20.08
CA ILE A 42 -26.50 -13.04 20.22
C ILE A 42 -25.40 -13.76 21.00
N ILE A 43 -25.73 -14.35 22.14
CA ILE A 43 -24.76 -15.09 22.96
C ILE A 43 -24.16 -16.26 22.18
N VAL A 44 -25.00 -17.05 21.51
CA VAL A 44 -24.53 -18.17 20.68
C VAL A 44 -23.62 -17.66 19.55
N GLY A 45 -24.01 -16.61 18.84
CA GLY A 45 -23.18 -16.02 17.77
C GLY A 45 -21.83 -15.52 18.27
N ILE A 46 -21.78 -14.88 19.44
CA ILE A 46 -20.51 -14.46 20.08
C ILE A 46 -19.64 -15.67 20.43
N ILE A 47 -20.22 -16.71 21.01
CA ILE A 47 -19.49 -17.93 21.37
C ILE A 47 -18.88 -18.58 20.12
N VAL A 48 -19.67 -18.73 19.05
CA VAL A 48 -19.18 -19.33 17.79
C VAL A 48 -18.09 -18.45 17.15
N TYR A 49 -18.23 -17.13 17.21
CA TYR A 49 -17.20 -16.20 16.75
C TYR A 49 -15.88 -16.37 17.53
N LEU A 50 -15.94 -16.38 18.87
CA LEU A 50 -14.75 -16.55 19.72
C LEU A 50 -14.11 -17.93 19.54
N ALA A 51 -14.91 -18.99 19.37
CA ALA A 51 -14.42 -20.33 19.10
C ALA A 51 -13.65 -20.38 17.77
N ASN A 52 -14.19 -19.78 16.70
CA ASN A 52 -13.52 -19.68 15.41
C ASN A 52 -12.22 -18.88 15.50
N LEU A 53 -12.24 -17.75 16.20
CA LEU A 53 -11.04 -16.93 16.43
C LEU A 53 -9.95 -17.73 17.15
N LEU A 54 -10.32 -18.48 18.19
CA LEU A 54 -9.41 -19.30 18.98
C LEU A 54 -8.83 -20.46 18.18
N VAL A 55 -9.67 -21.19 17.42
CA VAL A 55 -9.20 -22.27 16.53
C VAL A 55 -8.22 -21.71 15.51
N ARG A 56 -8.53 -20.56 14.91
CA ARG A 56 -7.67 -19.93 13.90
C ARG A 56 -6.36 -19.40 14.50
N TYR A 57 -6.40 -18.87 15.71
CA TYR A 57 -5.20 -18.45 16.44
C TYR A 57 -4.29 -19.66 16.77
N LEU A 58 -4.86 -20.75 17.29
CA LEU A 58 -4.14 -21.99 17.56
C LEU A 58 -3.54 -22.58 16.28
N TYR A 59 -4.29 -22.57 15.18
CA TYR A 59 -3.82 -23.02 13.88
C TYR A 59 -2.61 -22.21 13.41
N GLY A 60 -2.70 -20.87 13.46
CA GLY A 60 -1.58 -19.99 13.10
C GLY A 60 -0.35 -20.20 13.98
N ARG A 61 -0.55 -20.43 15.29
CA ARG A 61 0.54 -20.57 16.25
C ARG A 61 1.21 -21.95 16.21
N LEU A 62 0.43 -23.03 16.13
CA LEU A 62 0.93 -24.40 16.29
C LEU A 62 1.33 -25.03 14.95
N ILE A 63 0.56 -24.77 13.89
CA ILE A 63 0.77 -25.41 12.58
C ILE A 63 1.62 -24.52 11.68
N ILE A 64 1.23 -23.25 11.50
CA ILE A 64 1.98 -22.31 10.67
C ILE A 64 3.23 -21.77 11.38
N ARG A 65 3.25 -21.81 12.72
CA ARG A 65 4.35 -21.30 13.57
C ARG A 65 4.61 -19.80 13.45
N TYR A 66 3.57 -19.02 13.24
CA TYR A 66 3.65 -17.57 13.28
C TYR A 66 4.02 -17.04 14.66
N ASP A 67 4.65 -15.85 14.69
CA ASP A 67 4.85 -15.16 15.96
C ASP A 67 3.52 -14.74 16.60
N ARG A 68 3.51 -14.36 17.88
CA ARG A 68 2.28 -14.04 18.62
C ARG A 68 1.51 -12.91 17.93
N ARG A 69 2.18 -11.86 17.46
CA ARG A 69 1.54 -10.74 16.74
C ARG A 69 0.94 -11.20 15.41
N GLU A 70 1.69 -11.95 14.62
CA GLU A 70 1.27 -12.47 13.33
C GLU A 70 0.08 -13.43 13.46
N SER A 71 0.08 -14.28 14.48
CA SER A 71 -1.02 -15.20 14.77
C SER A 71 -2.32 -14.46 15.14
N ILE A 72 -2.21 -13.36 15.91
CA ILE A 72 -3.35 -12.49 16.25
C ILE A 72 -3.91 -11.83 14.99
N VAL A 73 -3.04 -11.21 14.18
CA VAL A 73 -3.45 -10.57 12.91
C VAL A 73 -4.10 -11.59 11.98
N PHE A 74 -3.51 -12.79 11.86
CA PHE A 74 -4.06 -13.88 11.07
C PHE A 74 -5.44 -14.32 11.56
N SER A 75 -5.64 -14.47 12.88
CA SER A 75 -6.93 -14.88 13.45
C SER A 75 -8.04 -13.86 13.22
N LEU A 76 -7.72 -12.57 13.32
CA LEU A 76 -8.67 -11.47 13.12
C LEU A 76 -8.97 -11.23 11.64
N GLY A 77 -8.04 -11.52 10.72
CA GLY A 77 -8.23 -11.31 9.28
C GLY A 77 -9.24 -12.25 8.59
N GLY A 78 -9.95 -13.08 9.36
CA GLY A 78 -10.92 -14.03 8.85
C GLY A 78 -12.31 -13.47 8.71
N ILE A 79 -12.57 -12.75 7.62
CA ILE A 79 -13.92 -12.27 7.32
C ILE A 79 -14.77 -13.46 6.88
N HIS A 80 -15.84 -13.70 7.64
CA HIS A 80 -16.88 -14.65 7.26
C HIS A 80 -17.93 -13.88 6.45
N GLY A 81 -18.54 -14.54 5.48
CA GLY A 81 -19.41 -13.85 4.53
C GLY A 81 -20.30 -14.80 3.76
N ALA A 82 -20.28 -14.69 2.44
CA ALA A 82 -21.28 -15.34 1.60
C ALA A 82 -21.29 -16.87 1.71
N VAL A 83 -20.11 -17.51 1.76
CA VAL A 83 -20.00 -18.98 1.84
C VAL A 83 -20.56 -19.52 3.15
N THR A 84 -20.26 -18.86 4.27
CA THR A 84 -20.73 -19.24 5.61
C THR A 84 -22.25 -19.17 5.68
N LEU A 85 -22.84 -18.08 5.16
CA LEU A 85 -24.30 -17.95 5.13
C LEU A 85 -24.95 -18.97 4.19
N ALA A 86 -24.39 -19.18 3.01
CA ALA A 86 -24.91 -20.16 2.06
C ALA A 86 -24.96 -21.56 2.70
N LEU A 87 -23.90 -21.94 3.43
CA LEU A 87 -23.85 -23.20 4.17
C LEU A 87 -24.90 -23.25 5.29
N ALA A 88 -25.12 -22.15 6.02
CA ALA A 88 -26.16 -22.11 7.05
C ALA A 88 -27.58 -22.28 6.45
N LEU A 89 -27.81 -21.75 5.24
CA LEU A 89 -29.08 -21.86 4.53
C LEU A 89 -29.35 -23.23 3.91
N THR A 90 -28.33 -24.08 3.71
CA THR A 90 -28.55 -25.45 3.22
C THR A 90 -29.18 -26.35 4.28
N ILE A 91 -29.07 -25.98 5.56
CA ILE A 91 -29.66 -26.74 6.66
C ILE A 91 -31.18 -26.58 6.59
N SER A 92 -31.92 -27.67 6.36
CA SER A 92 -33.37 -27.59 6.17
C SER A 92 -34.12 -27.32 7.48
N VAL A 93 -35.19 -26.54 7.38
CA VAL A 93 -36.13 -26.27 8.49
C VAL A 93 -36.77 -27.57 8.99
N ASP A 94 -36.99 -28.53 8.10
CA ASP A 94 -37.60 -29.82 8.39
C ASP A 94 -36.70 -30.70 9.26
N PHE A 95 -35.37 -30.51 9.20
CA PHE A 95 -34.40 -31.26 9.99
C PHE A 95 -34.23 -30.72 11.42
N LEU A 96 -34.21 -29.39 11.59
CA LEU A 96 -33.92 -28.75 12.88
C LEU A 96 -35.16 -28.28 13.66
N GLY A 97 -36.30 -28.16 12.99
CA GLY A 97 -37.47 -27.44 13.49
C GLY A 97 -37.30 -25.92 13.38
N SER A 98 -38.42 -25.20 13.26
CA SER A 98 -38.44 -23.75 12.95
C SER A 98 -37.76 -22.87 14.01
N GLN A 99 -37.73 -23.28 15.28
CA GLN A 99 -37.07 -22.51 16.33
C GLN A 99 -35.54 -22.60 16.24
N SER A 100 -34.99 -23.81 16.10
CA SER A 100 -33.55 -24.06 16.01
C SER A 100 -32.98 -23.54 14.69
N TYR A 101 -33.70 -23.67 13.58
CA TYR A 101 -33.30 -23.07 12.31
C TYR A 101 -33.14 -21.55 12.42
N ASN A 102 -34.14 -20.88 12.99
CA ASN A 102 -34.06 -19.43 13.20
C ASN A 102 -32.89 -19.07 14.12
N LEU A 103 -32.61 -19.85 15.16
CA LEU A 103 -31.48 -19.62 16.06
C LEU A 103 -30.14 -19.69 15.30
N VAL A 104 -29.95 -20.71 14.47
CA VAL A 104 -28.71 -20.91 13.68
C VAL A 104 -28.47 -19.74 12.73
N ILE A 105 -29.46 -19.40 11.89
CA ILE A 105 -29.31 -18.30 10.92
C ILE A 105 -29.01 -16.98 11.64
N MET A 106 -29.70 -16.74 12.75
CA MET A 106 -29.54 -15.54 13.54
C MET A 106 -28.16 -15.49 14.23
N SER A 107 -27.67 -16.59 14.81
CA SER A 107 -26.32 -16.64 15.38
C SER A 107 -25.22 -16.48 14.32
N GLU A 108 -25.41 -17.04 13.13
CA GLU A 108 -24.50 -16.87 12.00
C GLU A 108 -24.47 -15.41 11.51
N ALA A 109 -25.61 -14.73 11.49
CA ALA A 109 -25.67 -13.31 11.19
C ALA A 109 -24.79 -12.49 12.16
N VAL A 110 -24.89 -12.79 13.46
CA VAL A 110 -24.08 -12.16 14.51
C VAL A 110 -22.59 -12.45 14.30
N LEU A 111 -22.23 -13.70 13.99
CA LEU A 111 -20.85 -14.09 13.69
C LEU A 111 -20.29 -13.33 12.49
N ILE A 112 -21.04 -13.23 11.40
CA ILE A 112 -20.64 -12.53 10.18
C ILE A 112 -20.38 -11.06 10.50
N ILE A 113 -21.33 -10.39 11.18
CA ILE A 113 -21.21 -8.98 11.56
C ILE A 113 -19.98 -8.76 12.45
N LEU A 114 -19.78 -9.59 13.47
CA LEU A 114 -18.61 -9.49 14.36
C LEU A 114 -17.30 -9.72 13.59
N SER A 115 -17.27 -10.67 12.66
CA SER A 115 -16.09 -10.96 11.85
C SER A 115 -15.72 -9.82 10.90
N MET A 116 -16.67 -8.97 10.52
CA MET A 116 -16.40 -7.77 9.72
C MET A 116 -16.04 -6.58 10.62
N LEU A 117 -16.77 -6.38 11.72
CA LEU A 117 -16.67 -5.18 12.56
C LEU A 117 -15.41 -5.18 13.43
N VAL A 118 -15.10 -6.31 14.08
CA VAL A 118 -13.98 -6.39 15.03
C VAL A 118 -12.63 -6.09 14.35
N PRO A 119 -12.29 -6.66 13.18
CA PRO A 119 -11.00 -6.39 12.54
C PRO A 119 -10.85 -4.92 12.11
N ILE A 120 -11.93 -4.28 11.65
CA ILE A 120 -11.92 -2.86 11.26
C ILE A 120 -11.47 -1.99 12.44
N ILE A 121 -12.00 -2.25 13.64
CA ILE A 121 -11.66 -1.48 14.84
C ILE A 121 -10.28 -1.89 15.36
N VAL A 122 -10.04 -3.19 15.52
CA VAL A 122 -8.84 -3.72 16.18
C VAL A 122 -7.58 -3.50 15.34
N PHE A 123 -7.66 -3.60 14.00
CA PHE A 123 -6.50 -3.40 13.14
C PHE A 123 -5.95 -1.98 13.16
N GLN A 124 -6.78 -0.97 13.43
CA GLN A 124 -6.28 0.39 13.62
C GLN A 124 -5.28 0.50 14.79
N PHE A 125 -5.38 -0.37 15.78
CA PHE A 125 -4.50 -0.38 16.95
C PHE A 125 -3.36 -1.39 16.86
N ILE A 126 -3.55 -2.52 16.17
CA ILE A 126 -2.56 -3.60 16.11
C ILE A 126 -1.60 -3.44 14.93
N LEU A 127 -2.07 -2.96 13.78
CA LEU A 127 -1.21 -2.81 12.61
C LEU A 127 -0.31 -1.58 12.76
N PRO A 128 0.97 -1.68 12.37
CA PRO A 128 1.87 -0.53 12.39
C PRO A 128 1.32 0.56 11.47
N HIS A 129 1.35 1.80 11.95
CA HIS A 129 1.06 2.97 11.13
C HIS A 129 2.11 3.05 10.02
N ASN A 130 1.73 2.65 8.80
CA ASN A 130 2.52 2.94 7.63
C ASN A 130 2.46 4.44 7.35
N VAL A 131 3.56 5.00 6.85
CA VAL A 131 3.59 6.39 6.38
C VAL A 131 2.50 6.55 5.33
N SER A 132 1.61 7.52 5.51
CA SER A 132 0.65 7.86 4.46
C SER A 132 1.42 8.34 3.22
N ASP A 133 0.99 7.96 2.03
CA ASP A 133 1.61 8.43 0.79
C ASP A 133 1.67 9.96 0.73
N GLU A 134 0.68 10.65 1.28
CA GLU A 134 0.65 12.12 1.35
C GLU A 134 1.75 12.68 2.26
N GLU A 135 1.97 12.06 3.42
CA GLU A 135 3.06 12.44 4.32
C GLU A 135 4.43 12.18 3.67
N ALA A 136 4.57 11.05 2.98
CA ALA A 136 5.78 10.72 2.24
C ALA A 136 6.05 11.73 1.12
N HIS A 137 5.04 12.15 0.36
CA HIS A 137 5.19 13.13 -0.71
C HIS A 137 5.74 14.47 -0.21
N ILE A 138 5.18 15.02 0.87
CA ILE A 138 5.62 16.31 1.44
C ILE A 138 7.09 16.24 1.89
N VAL A 139 7.47 15.14 2.55
CA VAL A 139 8.85 14.94 3.00
C VAL A 139 9.79 14.75 1.81
N MET A 140 9.38 13.98 0.80
CA MET A 140 10.21 13.73 -0.38
C MET A 140 10.47 14.98 -1.22
N ASP A 141 9.51 15.90 -1.31
CA ASP A 141 9.73 17.17 -2.02
C ASP A 141 10.75 18.07 -1.29
N LYS A 142 10.73 18.07 0.04
CA LYS A 142 11.77 18.77 0.84
C LYS A 142 13.15 18.15 0.61
N ILE A 143 13.25 16.81 0.64
CA ILE A 143 14.50 16.09 0.38
C ILE A 143 15.02 16.39 -1.02
N ARG A 144 14.18 16.32 -2.05
CA ARG A 144 14.56 16.64 -3.45
C ARG A 144 15.05 18.09 -3.58
N SER A 145 14.39 19.05 -2.92
CA SER A 145 14.79 20.46 -2.99
C SER A 145 16.18 20.70 -2.37
N GLU A 146 16.47 20.08 -1.23
CA GLU A 146 17.77 20.21 -0.55
C GLU A 146 18.89 19.44 -1.28
N MET A 147 18.59 18.27 -1.84
CA MET A 147 19.49 17.50 -2.71
C MET A 147 19.98 18.35 -3.89
N VAL A 148 19.06 18.91 -4.68
CA VAL A 148 19.38 19.76 -5.83
C VAL A 148 20.12 21.03 -5.38
N LYS A 149 19.73 21.62 -4.24
CA LYS A 149 20.41 22.82 -3.71
C LYS A 149 21.89 22.55 -3.43
N ARG A 150 22.23 21.39 -2.86
CA ARG A 150 23.63 20.97 -2.64
C ARG A 150 24.37 20.79 -3.96
N ALA A 151 23.76 20.13 -4.94
CA ALA A 151 24.33 19.97 -6.27
C ALA A 151 24.62 21.33 -6.95
N LEU A 152 23.67 22.27 -6.87
CA LEU A 152 23.85 23.62 -7.41
C LEU A 152 25.04 24.34 -6.79
N VAL A 153 25.26 24.25 -5.47
CA VAL A 153 26.41 24.88 -4.80
C VAL A 153 27.72 24.38 -5.39
N VAL A 154 27.83 23.09 -5.72
CA VAL A 154 29.03 22.51 -6.30
C VAL A 154 29.22 22.98 -7.75
N VAL A 155 28.17 22.93 -8.58
CA VAL A 155 28.22 23.39 -9.98
C VAL A 155 28.60 24.87 -10.10
N HIS A 156 28.13 25.74 -9.19
CA HIS A 156 28.50 27.15 -9.20
C HIS A 156 30.01 27.37 -9.03
N LYS A 157 30.66 26.53 -8.21
CA LYS A 157 32.11 26.58 -7.92
C LYS A 157 32.98 25.96 -9.02
N MET A 158 32.40 25.23 -9.97
CA MET A 158 33.18 24.63 -11.06
C MET A 158 33.61 25.67 -12.10
N TYR A 159 34.81 25.46 -12.66
CA TYR A 159 35.32 26.20 -13.80
C TYR A 159 34.68 25.66 -15.08
N LEU A 160 33.57 26.29 -15.49
CA LEU A 160 32.77 25.90 -16.65
C LEU A 160 32.51 27.14 -17.53
N PRO A 161 32.48 27.00 -18.87
CA PRO A 161 31.98 28.03 -19.76
C PRO A 161 30.57 28.48 -19.33
N GLN A 162 30.30 29.78 -19.45
CA GLN A 162 29.05 30.36 -18.93
C GLN A 162 27.79 29.72 -19.54
N ARG A 163 27.87 29.28 -20.81
CA ARG A 163 26.79 28.56 -21.49
C ARG A 163 26.53 27.19 -20.84
N VAL A 164 27.58 26.39 -20.66
CA VAL A 164 27.51 25.08 -19.99
C VAL A 164 26.99 25.23 -18.56
N LYS A 165 27.54 26.17 -17.79
CA LYS A 165 27.13 26.41 -16.39
C LYS A 165 25.64 26.75 -16.28
N ARG A 166 25.15 27.71 -17.07
CA ARG A 166 23.73 28.09 -17.09
C ARG A 166 22.84 26.91 -17.43
N HIS A 167 23.28 26.10 -18.39
CA HIS A 167 22.54 24.97 -18.87
C HIS A 167 22.42 23.86 -17.81
N VAL A 168 23.52 23.48 -17.17
CA VAL A 168 23.51 22.50 -16.06
C VAL A 168 22.62 22.99 -14.90
N ILE A 169 22.73 24.26 -14.52
CA ILE A 169 21.90 24.86 -13.47
C ILE A 169 20.40 24.80 -13.83
N TYR A 170 20.05 25.14 -15.07
CA TYR A 170 18.66 25.09 -15.54
C TYR A 170 18.09 23.67 -15.46
N THR A 171 18.87 22.67 -15.90
CA THR A 171 18.46 21.26 -15.86
C THR A 171 18.27 20.77 -14.43
N LEU A 172 19.21 21.09 -13.52
CA LEU A 172 19.08 20.75 -12.09
C LEU A 172 17.88 21.43 -11.43
N LEU A 173 17.58 22.69 -11.76
CA LEU A 173 16.40 23.38 -11.22
C LEU A 173 15.09 22.78 -11.72
N ASN A 174 15.05 22.30 -12.96
CA ASN A 174 13.86 21.62 -13.50
C ASN A 174 13.60 20.26 -12.83
N GLN A 175 14.65 19.58 -12.34
CA GLN A 175 14.50 18.37 -11.52
C GLN A 175 13.65 18.60 -10.27
N LYS A 176 13.61 19.82 -9.71
CA LYS A 176 12.75 20.14 -8.56
C LYS A 176 11.26 20.08 -8.88
N ARG A 177 10.88 20.35 -10.13
CA ARG A 177 9.47 20.58 -10.54
C ARG A 177 8.81 19.38 -11.23
N VAL A 178 9.57 18.40 -11.72
CA VAL A 178 9.02 17.32 -12.55
C VAL A 178 8.59 16.12 -11.70
N VAL A 179 7.31 15.78 -11.83
CA VAL A 179 6.68 14.55 -11.31
C VAL A 179 6.85 13.44 -12.36
N LYS A 180 7.13 12.21 -11.90
CA LYS A 180 7.47 10.97 -12.64
C LYS A 180 8.88 10.94 -13.24
N THR A 181 9.77 10.21 -12.57
CA THR A 181 11.17 9.93 -12.90
C THR A 181 11.44 9.62 -14.37
N ARG A 182 10.56 8.87 -15.04
CA ARG A 182 10.71 8.50 -16.46
C ARG A 182 10.72 9.70 -17.40
N GLU A 183 9.99 10.76 -17.06
CA GLU A 183 9.91 11.97 -17.87
C GLU A 183 11.18 12.82 -17.69
N TYR A 184 11.69 12.94 -16.46
CA TYR A 184 12.98 13.55 -16.18
C TYR A 184 14.11 12.88 -16.95
N MET A 185 14.17 11.54 -16.95
CA MET A 185 15.21 10.78 -17.68
C MET A 185 15.17 11.03 -19.19
N ARG A 186 13.97 11.14 -19.77
CA ARG A 186 13.80 11.49 -21.18
C ARG A 186 14.28 12.91 -21.48
N VAL A 187 14.02 13.85 -20.57
CA VAL A 187 14.52 15.23 -20.69
C VAL A 187 16.04 15.25 -20.58
N LEU A 188 16.61 14.54 -19.59
CA LEU A 188 18.06 14.46 -19.38
C LEU A 188 18.79 13.90 -20.60
N LEU A 189 18.33 12.76 -21.16
CA LEU A 189 18.91 12.18 -22.37
C LEU A 189 18.88 13.15 -23.57
N LYS A 190 17.75 13.80 -23.81
CA LYS A 190 17.63 14.83 -24.87
C LYS A 190 18.52 16.06 -24.63
N THR A 191 18.98 16.23 -23.39
CA THR A 191 19.72 17.43 -22.96
C THR A 191 21.24 17.22 -22.98
N ILE A 192 21.70 15.97 -22.87
CA ILE A 192 23.11 15.59 -22.98
C ILE A 192 23.58 15.65 -24.43
N ASP A 193 22.78 15.16 -25.37
CA ASP A 193 23.08 15.19 -26.82
C ASP A 193 22.69 16.53 -27.46
N GLN A 194 23.39 17.60 -27.07
CA GLN A 194 23.25 18.89 -27.75
C GLN A 194 24.24 19.01 -28.93
N PRO A 195 23.75 19.04 -30.18
CA PRO A 195 24.61 19.15 -31.37
C PRO A 195 25.31 20.51 -31.50
N ASN A 196 24.94 21.50 -30.68
CA ASN A 196 25.44 22.87 -30.74
C ASN A 196 26.63 23.14 -29.79
N LEU A 197 27.07 22.16 -29.02
CA LEU A 197 28.22 22.28 -28.10
C LEU A 197 29.47 21.66 -28.72
N SER A 198 30.64 22.27 -28.48
CA SER A 198 31.91 21.64 -28.82
C SER A 198 32.11 20.35 -28.01
N LYS A 199 32.87 19.38 -28.54
CA LYS A 199 33.24 18.14 -27.80
C LYS A 199 33.81 18.44 -26.41
N SER A 200 34.60 19.52 -26.29
CA SER A 200 35.16 19.96 -25.00
C SER A 200 34.08 20.48 -24.04
N GLU A 201 33.09 21.21 -24.55
CA GLU A 201 31.98 21.72 -23.73
C GLU A 201 31.02 20.61 -23.31
N GLN A 202 30.78 19.63 -24.19
CA GLN A 202 30.00 18.42 -23.88
C GLN A 202 30.69 17.61 -22.77
N TYR A 203 32.01 17.41 -22.85
CA TYR A 203 32.78 16.75 -21.78
C TYR A 203 32.63 17.48 -20.44
N LEU A 204 32.80 18.81 -20.42
CA LEU A 204 32.65 19.62 -19.21
C LEU A 204 31.21 19.59 -18.66
N GLN A 205 30.20 19.52 -19.53
CA GLN A 205 28.80 19.37 -19.15
C GLN A 205 28.56 18.01 -18.47
N ARG A 206 29.04 16.91 -19.07
CA ARG A 206 28.93 15.56 -18.50
C ARG A 206 29.62 15.48 -17.15
N LEU A 207 30.84 16.02 -17.04
CA LEU A 207 31.57 16.09 -15.78
C LEU A 207 30.81 16.87 -14.70
N ALA A 208 30.17 17.99 -15.08
CA ALA A 208 29.37 18.79 -14.15
C ALA A 208 28.14 18.02 -13.64
N PHE A 209 27.43 17.29 -14.51
CA PHE A 209 26.31 16.44 -14.09
C PHE A 209 26.76 15.25 -13.25
N PHE A 210 27.84 14.57 -13.63
CA PHE A 210 28.42 13.47 -12.86
C PHE A 210 28.73 13.91 -11.42
N ARG A 211 29.40 15.06 -11.27
CA ARG A 211 29.71 15.64 -9.96
C ARG A 211 28.46 16.10 -9.21
N ALA A 212 27.47 16.66 -9.90
CA ALA A 212 26.19 17.03 -9.28
C ALA A 212 25.49 15.80 -8.70
N PHE A 213 25.32 14.74 -9.49
CA PHE A 213 24.62 13.52 -9.08
C PHE A 213 25.35 12.76 -7.96
N ALA A 214 26.68 12.75 -7.95
CA ALA A 214 27.44 12.20 -6.83
C ALA A 214 27.08 12.89 -5.49
N ILE A 215 26.95 14.21 -5.49
CA ILE A 215 26.58 14.99 -4.29
C ILE A 215 25.13 14.75 -3.89
N GLU A 216 24.24 14.59 -4.87
CA GLU A 216 22.84 14.23 -4.62
C GLU A 216 22.76 12.86 -3.92
N ARG A 217 23.50 11.87 -4.42
CA ARG A 217 23.57 10.52 -3.83
C ARG A 217 24.13 10.51 -2.42
N GLU A 218 25.24 11.21 -2.18
CA GLU A 218 25.83 11.34 -0.84
C GLU A 218 24.83 11.91 0.18
N TYR A 219 24.04 12.92 -0.22
CA TYR A 219 23.00 13.47 0.63
C TYR A 219 21.87 12.47 0.89
N LEU A 220 21.42 11.74 -0.12
CA LEU A 220 20.37 10.74 0.02
C LEU A 220 20.81 9.57 0.91
N GLU A 221 22.06 9.13 0.82
CA GLU A 221 22.62 8.12 1.72
C GLU A 221 22.63 8.60 3.17
N MET A 222 23.10 9.83 3.41
CA MET A 222 23.12 10.43 4.74
C MET A 222 21.71 10.52 5.35
N ILE A 223 20.71 10.94 4.59
CA ILE A 223 19.34 11.04 5.07
C ILE A 223 18.71 9.66 5.24
N GLY A 224 18.98 8.71 4.35
CA GLY A 224 18.48 7.33 4.44
C GLY A 224 19.01 6.55 5.65
N GLN A 225 20.18 6.91 6.17
CA GLN A 225 20.70 6.39 7.43
C GLN A 225 20.02 6.99 8.66
N LYS A 226 19.62 8.28 8.60
CA LYS A 226 18.98 8.99 9.71
C LYS A 226 17.47 8.71 9.82
N GLU A 227 16.79 8.64 8.68
CA GLU A 227 15.33 8.59 8.59
C GLU A 227 14.84 7.20 8.13
N SER A 228 14.86 6.22 9.04
CA SER A 228 14.45 4.84 8.73
C SER A 228 12.99 4.74 8.24
N LYS A 229 12.12 5.66 8.69
CA LYS A 229 10.70 5.77 8.33
C LYS A 229 10.48 5.95 6.82
N TYR A 230 11.36 6.69 6.13
CA TYR A 230 11.21 7.00 4.69
C TYR A 230 12.21 6.24 3.82
N ARG A 231 12.90 5.24 4.37
CA ARG A 231 14.00 4.52 3.71
C ARG A 231 13.64 4.04 2.31
N THR A 232 12.46 3.45 2.12
CA THR A 232 12.03 2.94 0.80
C THR A 232 11.89 4.06 -0.23
N TYR A 233 11.29 5.19 0.15
CA TYR A 233 11.11 6.35 -0.74
C TYR A 233 12.46 7.01 -1.07
N ILE A 234 13.36 7.12 -0.08
CA ILE A 234 14.71 7.65 -0.27
C ILE A 234 15.53 6.73 -1.18
N LEU A 235 15.44 5.41 -1.00
CA LEU A 235 16.15 4.43 -1.83
C LEU A 235 15.67 4.48 -3.28
N ASN A 236 14.37 4.65 -3.52
CA ASN A 236 13.84 4.86 -4.87
C ASN A 236 14.43 6.12 -5.50
N LEU A 237 14.45 7.24 -4.76
CA LEU A 237 15.05 8.48 -5.27
C LEU A 237 16.57 8.34 -5.52
N TYR A 238 17.28 7.59 -4.67
CA TYR A 238 18.70 7.29 -4.87
C TYR A 238 18.92 6.48 -6.15
N ASN A 239 18.13 5.43 -6.38
CA ASN A 239 18.19 4.62 -7.58
C ASN A 239 17.90 5.46 -8.84
N ASP A 240 16.96 6.40 -8.75
CA ASP A 240 16.63 7.32 -9.83
C ASP A 240 17.83 8.21 -10.22
N VAL A 241 18.54 8.76 -9.23
CA VAL A 241 19.76 9.57 -9.46
C VAL A 241 20.88 8.69 -10.03
N LEU A 242 21.05 7.46 -9.51
CA LEU A 242 22.05 6.52 -10.00
C LEU A 242 21.79 6.13 -11.47
N LEU A 243 20.54 5.89 -11.83
CA LEU A 243 20.17 5.63 -13.22
C LEU A 243 20.46 6.85 -14.10
N ALA A 244 20.15 8.07 -13.63
CA ALA A 244 20.46 9.30 -14.36
C ALA A 244 21.97 9.47 -14.61
N GLU A 245 22.80 9.13 -13.62
CA GLU A 245 24.25 9.11 -13.75
C GLU A 245 24.74 8.06 -14.75
N SER A 246 24.17 6.85 -14.72
CA SER A 246 24.54 5.77 -15.65
C SER A 246 24.30 6.13 -17.12
N LEU A 247 23.33 6.99 -17.41
CA LEU A 247 23.03 7.45 -18.77
C LEU A 247 24.00 8.52 -19.30
N ILE A 248 24.78 9.16 -18.43
CA ILE A 248 25.77 10.19 -18.82
C ILE A 248 27.12 9.55 -19.18
N ILE A 249 27.38 8.36 -18.66
CA ILE A 249 28.60 7.60 -18.91
C ILE A 249 28.49 6.97 -20.30
N GLU A 250 29.05 7.65 -21.31
CA GLU A 250 29.37 7.00 -22.58
C GLU A 250 30.67 6.20 -22.42
N PRO A 251 30.80 5.04 -23.09
CA PRO A 251 32.10 4.43 -23.29
C PRO A 251 32.98 5.43 -24.07
N GLU A 252 34.24 5.58 -23.66
CA GLU A 252 35.21 6.26 -24.51
C GLU A 252 35.25 5.50 -25.84
N ASP A 253 34.78 6.13 -26.92
CA ASP A 253 35.06 5.67 -28.27
C ASP A 253 36.58 5.79 -28.47
N GLU A 254 37.29 4.66 -28.48
CA GLU A 254 38.65 4.54 -29.04
C GLU A 254 38.64 4.82 -30.56
#